data_AF-A0A5E5RAG1-F1
#
_entry.id   AF-A0A5E5RAG1-F1
#
_cell.length_a   1.000
_cell.length_b   1.000
_cell.length_c   1.000
_cell.angle_alpha   90.00
_cell.angle_beta   90.00
_cell.angle_gamma   90.00
#
_symmetry.space_group_name_H-M   'P 1'
#
loop_
_entity.id
_entity.type
_entity.pdbx_description
1 polymer ?
#
loop_
_entity_poly.entity_id
_entity_poly.type
_entity_poly.pdbx_seq_one_letter_code
_entity_poly.pdbx_strand_id
1 'polypeptide(L)'
;MAKAKIIQAPKPQDGFYVGTTKNTGLSQRESLEEIMINLATALGVNEIHKALTARDSYIYEPQKKGLYFSYQSATNTILDLSRKVLEAEKARKP
;
A
#
# COMPACT_ATOMS: atom_id res chain seq x y z
N MET A 1 16.88 10.56 8.18
CA MET A 1 16.92 9.22 7.53
C MET A 1 17.03 9.42 6.03
N ALA A 2 17.96 8.73 5.36
CA ALA A 2 18.08 8.78 3.91
C ALA A 2 16.96 7.98 3.22
N LYS A 3 16.47 8.46 2.06
CA LYS A 3 15.45 7.74 1.27
C LYS A 3 16.07 6.51 0.63
N ALA A 4 15.41 5.36 0.72
CA ALA A 4 15.79 4.17 -0.04
C ALA A 4 15.75 4.44 -1.55
N LYS A 5 16.64 3.81 -2.30
CA LYS A 5 16.71 3.90 -3.77
C LYS A 5 16.44 2.52 -4.37
N ILE A 6 15.63 2.48 -5.42
CA ILE A 6 15.53 1.31 -6.28
C ILE A 6 16.75 1.35 -7.21
N ILE A 7 17.51 0.27 -7.23
CA ILE A 7 18.64 0.08 -8.15
C ILE A 7 18.36 -1.09 -9.07
N GLN A 8 18.88 -1.02 -10.29
CA GLN A 8 18.78 -2.13 -11.24
C GLN A 8 19.58 -3.33 -10.70
N ALA A 9 18.98 -4.51 -10.68
CA ALA A 9 19.68 -5.72 -10.28
C ALA A 9 20.79 -6.08 -11.29
N PRO A 10 21.92 -6.67 -10.84
CA PRO A 10 22.92 -7.23 -11.75
C PRO A 10 22.30 -8.34 -12.61
N LYS A 11 22.85 -8.58 -13.80
CA LYS A 11 22.38 -9.66 -14.69
C LYS A 11 22.46 -11.00 -13.94
N PRO A 12 21.40 -11.82 -13.99
CA PRO A 12 21.40 -13.12 -13.34
C PRO A 12 22.39 -14.06 -14.05
N GLN A 13 23.03 -14.94 -13.30
CA GLN A 13 24.04 -15.87 -13.81
C GLN A 13 23.45 -16.83 -14.85
N ASP A 14 22.19 -17.26 -14.64
CA ASP A 14 21.49 -18.22 -15.49
C ASP A 14 20.52 -17.56 -16.50
N GLY A 15 20.62 -16.24 -16.72
CA GLY A 15 19.87 -15.52 -17.75
C GLY A 15 18.42 -15.15 -17.39
N PHE A 16 17.88 -15.59 -16.25
CA PHE A 16 16.54 -15.20 -15.77
C PHE A 16 16.51 -14.96 -14.26
N TYR A 17 15.55 -14.14 -13.81
CA TYR A 17 15.25 -13.95 -12.39
C TYR A 17 14.11 -14.90 -11.98
N VAL A 18 14.26 -15.59 -10.85
CA VAL A 18 13.18 -16.37 -10.25
C VAL A 18 12.44 -15.47 -9.26
N GLY A 19 11.15 -15.23 -9.50
CA GLY A 19 10.26 -14.64 -8.52
C GLY A 19 9.72 -15.72 -7.59
N THR A 20 9.77 -15.50 -6.29
CA THR A 20 8.98 -16.32 -5.35
C THR A 20 7.60 -15.69 -5.21
N THR A 21 6.54 -16.43 -5.56
CA THR A 21 5.21 -16.10 -5.05
C THR A 21 5.22 -16.44 -3.57
N LYS A 22 5.11 -15.42 -2.71
CA LYS A 22 4.97 -15.62 -1.27
C LYS A 22 3.82 -16.61 -1.05
N ASN A 23 4.09 -17.70 -0.32
CA ASN A 23 3.12 -18.79 -0.09
C ASN A 23 2.09 -18.38 0.98
N THR A 24 1.47 -17.22 0.79
CA THR A 24 0.32 -16.76 1.56
C THR A 24 -0.89 -17.29 0.82
N GLY A 25 -1.82 -17.98 1.48
CA GLY A 25 -3.10 -18.42 0.90
C GLY A 25 -4.04 -17.27 0.52
N LEU A 26 -3.48 -16.11 0.18
CA LEU A 26 -4.15 -14.86 -0.15
C LEU A 26 -4.04 -14.61 -1.64
N SER A 27 -5.14 -14.20 -2.24
CA SER A 27 -5.16 -13.58 -3.56
C SER A 27 -4.36 -12.28 -3.57
N GLN A 28 -4.01 -11.81 -4.77
CA GLN A 28 -3.37 -10.51 -4.94
C GLN A 28 -4.22 -9.37 -4.35
N ARG A 29 -5.55 -9.46 -4.46
CA ARG A 29 -6.46 -8.45 -3.89
C ARG A 29 -6.37 -8.43 -2.37
N GLU A 30 -6.48 -9.59 -1.73
CA GLU A 30 -6.37 -9.71 -0.28
C GLU A 30 -5.01 -9.22 0.22
N SER A 31 -3.93 -9.51 -0.53
CA SER A 31 -2.60 -8.99 -0.20
C SER A 31 -2.54 -7.45 -0.23
N LEU A 32 -3.18 -6.81 -1.22
CA LEU A 32 -3.24 -5.35 -1.30
C LEU A 32 -4.12 -4.75 -0.19
N GLU A 33 -5.26 -5.38 0.11
CA GLU A 33 -6.16 -4.97 1.19
C GLU A 33 -5.48 -5.09 2.55
N GLU A 34 -4.73 -6.16 2.81
CA GLU A 34 -3.92 -6.35 4.01
C GLU A 34 -2.86 -5.24 4.16
N ILE A 35 -2.18 -4.85 3.08
CA ILE A 35 -1.22 -3.73 3.11
C ILE A 35 -1.95 -2.42 3.46
N MET A 36 -3.12 -2.16 2.86
CA MET A 36 -3.92 -0.97 3.17
C MET A 36 -4.34 -0.94 4.65
N ILE A 37 -4.85 -2.07 5.19
CA ILE A 37 -5.27 -2.19 6.59
C ILE A 37 -4.09 -1.90 7.53
N ASN A 38 -2.92 -2.48 7.29
CA ASN A 38 -1.75 -2.28 8.14
C ASN A 38 -1.28 -0.81 8.15
N LEU A 39 -1.23 -0.16 6.99
CA LEU A 39 -0.84 1.25 6.89
C LEU A 39 -1.90 2.19 7.50
N ALA A 40 -3.18 1.91 7.27
CA ALA A 40 -4.30 2.63 7.86
C ALA A 40 -4.29 2.53 9.40
N THR A 41 -4.06 1.32 9.92
CA THR A 41 -3.94 1.06 11.37
C THR A 41 -2.81 1.87 11.99
N ALA A 42 -1.63 1.92 11.35
CA ALA A 42 -0.51 2.74 11.84
C ALA A 42 -0.83 4.24 11.93
N LEU A 43 -1.78 4.71 11.11
CA LEU A 43 -2.28 6.08 11.09
C LEU A 43 -3.50 6.31 11.98
N GLY A 44 -4.03 5.29 12.66
CA GLY A 44 -5.28 5.39 13.44
C GLY A 44 -6.50 5.64 12.56
N VAL A 45 -6.49 5.14 11.33
CA VAL A 45 -7.66 5.08 10.44
C VAL A 45 -8.38 3.76 10.73
N ASN A 46 -9.66 3.82 11.10
CA ASN A 46 -10.38 2.64 11.59
C ASN A 46 -11.15 1.91 10.48
N GLU A 47 -11.47 2.59 9.39
CA GLU A 47 -12.32 2.06 8.33
C GLU A 47 -11.75 2.41 6.96
N ILE A 48 -11.94 1.51 5.99
CA ILE A 48 -11.65 1.76 4.57
C ILE A 48 -12.91 1.35 3.80
N HIS A 49 -13.60 2.32 3.19
CA HIS A 49 -14.73 2.01 2.35
C HIS A 49 -14.26 1.40 1.03
N LYS A 50 -14.99 0.38 0.56
CA LYS A 50 -14.71 -0.33 -0.68
C LYS A 50 -15.95 -0.25 -1.58
N ALA A 51 -15.75 0.10 -2.85
CA ALA A 51 -16.82 0.20 -3.84
C ALA A 51 -16.43 -0.54 -5.13
N LEU A 52 -17.40 -1.24 -5.73
CA LEU A 52 -17.24 -1.89 -7.03
C LEU A 52 -17.53 -0.88 -8.15
N THR A 53 -16.63 -0.78 -9.11
CA THR A 53 -16.81 0.06 -10.31
C THR A 53 -17.55 -0.70 -11.40
N ALA A 54 -18.09 0.02 -12.39
CA ALA A 54 -18.69 -0.56 -13.59
C ALA A 54 -17.72 -1.42 -14.44
N ARG A 55 -16.41 -1.37 -14.16
CA ARG A 55 -15.36 -2.15 -14.85
C ARG A 55 -14.90 -3.38 -14.04
N ASP A 56 -15.72 -3.84 -13.09
CA ASP A 56 -15.42 -4.98 -12.21
C ASP A 56 -14.10 -4.85 -11.43
N SER A 57 -13.75 -3.61 -11.09
CA SER A 57 -12.58 -3.27 -10.27
C SER A 57 -13.02 -2.56 -8.99
N TYR A 58 -12.33 -2.80 -7.89
CA TYR A 58 -12.62 -2.16 -6.61
C TYR A 58 -11.81 -0.88 -6.43
N ILE A 59 -12.46 0.14 -5.87
CA ILE A 59 -11.87 1.39 -5.41
C ILE A 59 -12.07 1.54 -3.89
N TYR A 60 -11.17 2.26 -3.25
CA TYR A 60 -11.03 2.31 -1.79
C TYR A 60 -10.90 3.75 -1.30
N GLU A 61 -11.45 4.01 -0.12
CA GLU A 61 -11.37 5.32 0.54
C GLU A 61 -11.19 5.13 2.06
N PRO A 62 -9.99 5.40 2.60
CA PRO A 62 -9.74 5.39 4.04
C PRO A 62 -10.55 6.47 4.78
N GLN A 63 -11.17 6.13 5.90
CA GLN A 63 -12.04 7.02 6.66
C GLN A 63 -11.38 7.48 7.95
N LYS A 64 -11.03 8.76 8.03
CA LYS A 64 -10.52 9.36 9.26
C LYS A 64 -10.96 10.81 9.40
N LYS A 65 -11.55 11.15 10.55
CA LYS A 65 -11.95 12.52 10.88
C LYS A 65 -10.77 13.47 10.74
N GLY A 66 -10.95 14.55 9.97
CA GLY A 66 -9.91 15.56 9.71
C GLY A 66 -8.91 15.19 8.62
N LEU A 67 -9.05 14.04 7.95
CA LEU A 67 -8.30 13.68 6.75
C LEU A 67 -9.27 13.38 5.62
N TYR A 68 -9.11 14.10 4.50
CA TYR A 68 -9.89 13.83 3.30
C TYR A 68 -9.14 12.82 2.42
N PHE A 69 -9.81 11.72 2.11
CA PHE A 69 -9.39 10.79 1.08
C PHE A 69 -10.45 10.84 -0.04
N SER A 70 -10.13 10.30 -1.20
CA SER A 70 -11.11 10.09 -2.27
C SER A 70 -11.01 8.64 -2.70
N TYR A 71 -12.09 8.09 -3.25
CA TYR A 71 -12.05 6.74 -3.80
C TYR A 71 -10.99 6.61 -4.90
N GLN A 72 -10.08 5.66 -4.73
CA GLN A 72 -8.97 5.41 -5.66
C GLN A 72 -8.67 3.91 -5.79
N SER A 73 -7.82 3.53 -6.73
CA SER A 73 -7.35 2.14 -6.84
C SER A 73 -6.59 1.71 -5.58
N ALA A 74 -6.49 0.39 -5.36
CA ALA A 74 -5.75 -0.17 -4.22
C ALA A 74 -4.30 0.34 -4.15
N THR A 75 -3.59 0.35 -5.28
CA THR A 75 -2.18 0.77 -5.33
C THR A 75 -2.00 2.26 -5.04
N ASN A 76 -2.91 3.11 -5.51
CA ASN A 76 -2.87 4.54 -5.19
C ASN A 76 -3.19 4.79 -3.71
N THR A 77 -4.17 4.06 -3.16
CA THR A 77 -4.51 4.12 -1.74
C THR A 77 -3.32 3.71 -0.87
N ILE A 78 -2.61 2.64 -1.23
CA ILE A 78 -1.36 2.21 -0.56
C ILE A 78 -0.29 3.30 -0.64
N LEU A 79 -0.11 3.91 -1.81
CA LEU A 79 0.89 4.96 -1.99
C LEU A 79 0.59 6.17 -1.10
N ASP A 80 -0.66 6.62 -1.04
CA ASP A 80 -1.06 7.75 -0.20
C ASP A 80 -0.95 7.45 1.29
N LEU A 81 -1.41 6.27 1.74
CA LEU A 81 -1.24 5.84 3.13
C LEU A 81 0.25 5.73 3.50
N SER A 82 1.09 5.16 2.63
CA SER A 82 2.53 5.02 2.89
C SER A 82 3.25 6.37 3.03
N ARG A 83 2.87 7.37 2.23
CA ARG A 83 3.38 8.75 2.34
C ARG A 83 2.99 9.37 3.67
N LYS A 84 1.73 9.23 4.07
CA LYS A 84 1.22 9.74 5.35
C LYS A 84 1.89 9.06 6.55
N VAL A 85 2.17 7.75 6.47
CA VAL A 85 2.96 7.05 7.50
C VAL A 85 4.34 7.67 7.61
N LEU A 86 5.03 7.90 6.49
CA LEU A 86 6.35 8.53 6.50
C LEU A 86 6.33 9.96 7.06
N GLU A 87 5.29 10.74 6.79
CA GLU A 87 5.09 12.07 7.36
C GLU A 87 4.86 12.00 8.87
N ALA A 88 3.99 11.10 9.34
CA ALA A 88 3.73 10.88 10.76
C ALA A 88 5.01 10.45 11.50
N GLU A 89 5.80 9.55 10.92
CA GLU A 89 7.09 9.11 11.47
C GLU A 89 8.12 10.24 11.54
N LYS A 90 8.13 11.15 10.55
CA LYS A 90 9.00 12.34 10.61
C LYS A 90 8.57 13.31 11.71
N ALA A 91 7.27 13.50 11.89
CA ALA A 91 6.73 14.38 12.94
C ALA A 91 6.93 13.82 14.37
N ARG A 92 7.07 12.49 14.51
CA ARG A 92 7.34 11.81 15.80
C ARG A 92 8.80 11.93 16.26
N LYS A 93 9.74 12.27 15.37
CA LYS A 93 11.15 12.42 15.75
C LYS A 93 11.38 13.79 16.39
N PRO A 94 12.04 13.86 17.57
CA PRO A 94 12.36 15.13 18.22
C PRO A 94 13.35 15.96 17.40
#